data_AF-A0A968TB50-F1
#
_entry.id   AF-A0A968TB50-F1
#
_cell.length_a   1.000
_cell.length_b   1.000
_cell.length_c   1.000
_cell.angle_alpha   90.00
_cell.angle_beta   90.00
_cell.angle_gamma   90.00
#
_symmetry.space_group_name_H-M   'P 1'
#
loop_
_entity.id
_entity.type
_entity.pdbx_description
1 polymer ?
#
loop_
_entity_poly.entity_id
_entity_poly.type
_entity_poly.pdbx_seq_one_letter_code
_entity_poly.pdbx_strand_id
1 'polypeptide(L)'
;MLNLKHVTTLIASLAIASGSSYLGYAAASRYLPSPSSTSQAAVPDATTVVAPAPGETLVIPATTALPAKITVQTAQAVPDNDVTVQIFQADSTCEALVAEAVAVPADDALNVAINRTLERSLGNDFPIAGYRISRDQGLATIELRLPPDASRTFTSLSQCELFALFGSLRETLTQNPNWQIDEVRFTQQGEELYL
;
A
#
# COMPACT_ATOMS: atom_id res chain seq x y z
N MET A 1 20.32 -22.57 -53.76
CA MET A 1 21.09 -21.31 -53.63
C MET A 1 20.17 -20.14 -53.97
N LEU A 2 19.75 -19.35 -52.97
CA LEU A 2 19.38 -17.95 -53.19
C LEU A 2 19.43 -17.23 -51.84
N ASN A 3 20.35 -16.28 -51.74
CA ASN A 3 20.69 -15.51 -50.55
C ASN A 3 20.00 -14.15 -50.71
N LEU A 4 19.00 -13.85 -49.85
CA LEU A 4 18.22 -12.62 -49.96
C LEU A 4 18.79 -11.55 -49.03
N LYS A 5 19.15 -10.45 -49.67
CA LYS A 5 20.01 -9.38 -49.20
C LYS A 5 19.31 -8.47 -48.20
N HIS A 6 20.13 -7.91 -47.31
CA HIS A 6 19.83 -6.80 -46.42
C HIS A 6 19.40 -5.55 -47.21
N VAL A 7 18.38 -4.86 -46.71
CA VAL A 7 17.99 -3.48 -47.05
C VAL A 7 17.55 -2.85 -45.71
N THR A 8 18.45 -2.25 -44.94
CA THR A 8 18.77 -0.80 -44.90
C THR A 8 17.53 0.07 -44.72
N THR A 9 17.34 0.71 -43.55
CA THR A 9 16.86 2.10 -43.37
C THR A 9 16.87 2.48 -41.89
N LEU A 10 17.54 3.59 -41.56
CA LEU A 10 17.39 4.53 -40.42
C LEU A 10 18.79 5.16 -40.24
N ILE A 11 19.00 6.47 -40.13
CA ILE A 11 18.40 7.44 -39.21
C ILE A 11 18.62 8.83 -39.83
N ALA A 12 17.60 9.68 -39.89
CA ALA A 12 17.78 11.12 -40.09
C ALA A 12 17.44 11.83 -38.78
N SER A 13 18.46 12.43 -38.18
CA SER A 13 18.47 13.09 -36.89
C SER A 13 17.63 14.37 -36.89
N LEU A 14 16.71 14.50 -35.94
CA LEU A 14 15.95 15.72 -35.69
C LEU A 14 16.65 16.53 -34.58
N ALA A 15 17.15 17.72 -34.93
CA ALA A 15 17.76 18.64 -33.98
C ALA A 15 16.69 19.58 -33.39
N ILE A 16 16.62 19.61 -32.06
CA ILE A 16 15.79 20.52 -31.27
C ILE A 16 16.61 21.77 -30.97
N ALA A 17 16.12 22.95 -31.35
CA ALA A 17 16.64 24.22 -30.89
C ALA A 17 15.70 24.80 -29.82
N SER A 18 16.28 24.99 -28.65
CA SER A 18 15.73 25.50 -27.40
C SER A 18 15.59 27.03 -27.40
N GLY A 19 14.64 27.54 -26.60
CA GLY A 19 14.63 28.96 -26.23
C GLY A 19 13.31 29.45 -25.66
N SER A 20 13.03 29.17 -24.39
CA SER A 20 12.00 29.91 -23.63
C SER A 20 12.65 30.57 -22.43
N SER A 21 12.66 31.91 -22.47
CA SER A 21 13.17 32.77 -21.41
C SER A 21 12.12 32.91 -20.30
N TYR A 22 12.51 32.60 -19.07
CA TYR A 22 11.72 32.89 -17.87
C TYR A 22 12.08 34.29 -17.33
N LEU A 23 11.10 35.19 -17.29
CA LEU A 23 11.02 36.32 -16.37
C LEU A 23 9.84 35.97 -15.45
N GLY A 24 9.97 35.81 -14.13
CA GLY A 24 10.64 36.68 -13.18
C GLY A 24 9.58 37.49 -12.43
N TYR A 25 8.73 36.84 -11.63
CA TYR A 25 7.79 37.51 -10.72
C TYR A 25 8.23 37.29 -9.27
N ALA A 26 8.72 38.35 -8.63
CA ALA A 26 8.93 38.42 -7.19
C ALA A 26 7.62 38.80 -6.52
N ALA A 27 7.06 37.90 -5.71
CA ALA A 27 5.93 38.21 -4.84
C ALA A 27 6.44 38.54 -3.43
N ALA A 28 6.08 39.73 -2.95
CA ALA A 28 6.36 40.20 -1.60
C ALA A 28 5.38 39.57 -0.61
N SER A 29 5.86 38.66 0.24
CA SER A 29 5.07 38.14 1.36
C SER A 29 5.18 39.07 2.56
N ARG A 30 4.08 39.76 2.84
CA ARG A 30 3.86 40.51 4.08
C ARG A 30 3.50 39.54 5.20
N TYR A 31 4.11 39.80 6.35
CA TYR A 31 3.79 39.33 7.69
C TYR A 31 2.32 38.93 7.94
N LEU A 32 2.13 37.75 8.53
CA LEU A 32 0.97 37.47 9.40
C LEU A 32 1.46 36.81 10.71
N PRO A 33 0.93 37.24 11.87
CA PRO A 33 1.37 36.77 13.18
C PRO A 33 0.80 35.41 13.58
N SER A 34 1.61 34.70 14.37
CA SER A 34 1.34 33.42 15.01
C SER A 34 0.14 33.48 15.98
N PRO A 35 -0.82 32.54 15.94
CA PRO A 35 -1.79 32.38 17.03
C PRO A 35 -1.19 31.55 18.18
N SER A 36 -1.24 32.14 19.37
CA SER A 36 -0.86 31.53 20.65
C SER A 36 -1.72 30.32 21.00
N SER A 37 -1.08 29.22 21.39
CA SER A 37 -1.71 28.04 21.99
C SER A 37 -1.79 28.17 23.51
N THR A 38 -2.99 28.17 24.06
CA THR A 38 -3.24 27.91 25.49
C THR A 38 -4.65 27.37 25.71
N SER A 39 -4.77 26.13 26.19
CA SER A 39 -5.76 25.66 27.19
C SER A 39 -5.55 24.15 27.38
N GLN A 40 -4.75 23.71 28.35
CA GLN A 40 -5.08 23.42 29.76
C GLN A 40 -5.77 22.05 29.96
N ALA A 41 -5.10 21.24 30.76
CA ALA A 41 -5.38 19.84 31.09
C ALA A 41 -6.60 19.64 31.98
N ALA A 42 -7.22 18.46 31.87
CA ALA A 42 -8.02 17.86 32.93
C ALA A 42 -7.69 16.36 33.02
N VAL A 43 -6.96 16.01 34.08
CA VAL A 43 -6.78 14.65 34.59
C VAL A 43 -7.81 14.45 35.70
N PRO A 44 -8.58 13.36 35.69
CA PRO A 44 -9.15 12.79 36.90
C PRO A 44 -8.33 11.56 37.31
N ASP A 45 -7.65 11.69 38.45
CA ASP A 45 -7.16 10.58 39.26
C ASP A 45 -8.27 10.17 40.24
N ALA A 46 -8.56 8.87 40.33
CA ALA A 46 -9.06 8.20 41.55
C ALA A 46 -9.28 6.69 41.29
N THR A 47 -8.22 5.92 41.52
CA THR A 47 -8.16 4.64 42.27
C THR A 47 -9.49 3.96 42.66
N THR A 48 -9.65 2.68 42.30
CA THR A 48 -10.17 1.65 43.23
C THR A 48 -9.62 0.26 42.88
N VAL A 49 -8.81 -0.25 43.81
CA VAL A 49 -8.31 -1.63 43.91
C VAL A 49 -9.39 -2.49 44.56
N VAL A 50 -9.80 -3.61 43.94
CA VAL A 50 -10.37 -4.75 44.67
C VAL A 50 -10.03 -6.08 43.97
N ALA A 51 -9.21 -6.89 44.64
CA ALA A 51 -9.17 -8.35 44.63
C ALA A 51 -8.61 -8.77 46.02
N PRO A 52 -8.89 -9.96 46.61
CA PRO A 52 -9.23 -11.24 45.96
C PRO A 52 -10.31 -12.14 46.66
N ALA A 53 -10.72 -13.23 45.95
CA ALA A 53 -11.13 -14.62 46.32
C ALA A 53 -11.96 -14.93 47.61
N PRO A 54 -12.86 -15.96 47.69
CA PRO A 54 -12.58 -17.37 47.29
C PRO A 54 -13.80 -18.27 46.85
N GLY A 55 -13.50 -19.51 46.42
CA GLY A 55 -14.45 -20.63 46.27
C GLY A 55 -14.90 -20.87 44.81
N GLU A 56 -15.00 -22.07 44.25
CA GLU A 56 -15.05 -23.43 44.78
C GLU A 56 -14.38 -24.40 43.78
N THR A 57 -13.67 -25.39 44.31
CA THR A 57 -13.18 -26.54 43.56
C THR A 57 -14.36 -27.40 43.12
N LEU A 58 -14.75 -27.32 41.85
CA LEU A 58 -15.64 -28.31 41.25
C LEU A 58 -14.83 -29.54 40.82
N VAL A 59 -15.04 -30.63 41.56
CA VAL A 59 -14.59 -31.98 41.22
C VAL A 59 -15.34 -32.44 39.97
N ILE A 60 -14.64 -32.61 38.85
CA ILE A 60 -15.20 -33.23 37.64
C ILE A 60 -14.84 -34.72 37.66
N PRO A 61 -15.80 -35.64 37.53
CA PRO A 61 -15.54 -37.08 37.57
C PRO A 61 -14.74 -37.54 36.36
N ALA A 62 -13.75 -38.41 36.61
CA ALA A 62 -12.99 -39.11 35.61
C ALA A 62 -13.92 -39.96 34.73
N THR A 63 -14.09 -39.55 33.47
CA THR A 63 -14.77 -40.38 32.46
C THR A 63 -13.71 -41.20 31.73
N THR A 64 -13.87 -42.51 31.87
CA THR A 64 -13.08 -43.58 31.27
C THR A 64 -13.02 -43.45 29.74
N ALA A 65 -11.81 -43.63 29.21
CA ALA A 65 -11.48 -43.60 27.80
C ALA A 65 -12.21 -44.68 26.98
N LEU A 66 -12.53 -44.36 25.73
CA LEU A 66 -12.62 -45.33 24.63
C LEU A 66 -11.93 -44.74 23.40
N PRO A 67 -11.10 -45.49 22.65
CA PRO A 67 -10.30 -44.95 21.57
C PRO A 67 -11.10 -44.96 20.27
N ALA A 68 -11.22 -43.81 19.61
CA ALA A 68 -11.68 -43.77 18.22
C ALA A 68 -11.06 -42.60 17.47
N LYS A 69 -9.98 -42.94 16.76
CA LYS A 69 -9.52 -42.33 15.51
C LYS A 69 -9.34 -40.80 15.55
N ILE A 70 -8.19 -40.39 16.08
CA ILE A 70 -7.53 -39.16 15.62
C ILE A 70 -7.30 -39.37 14.12
N THR A 71 -8.21 -38.86 13.31
CA THR A 71 -7.82 -38.46 11.96
C THR A 71 -6.86 -37.33 12.22
N VAL A 72 -5.57 -37.62 12.10
CA VAL A 72 -4.57 -36.57 11.94
C VAL A 72 -5.04 -35.86 10.69
N GLN A 73 -5.80 -34.78 10.87
CA GLN A 73 -5.92 -33.77 9.86
C GLN A 73 -4.48 -33.36 9.69
N THR A 74 -3.86 -33.89 8.63
CA THR A 74 -2.54 -33.49 8.17
C THR A 74 -2.58 -31.98 8.21
N ALA A 75 -1.92 -31.41 9.22
CA ALA A 75 -1.49 -30.03 9.16
C ALA A 75 -0.85 -29.93 7.79
N GLN A 76 -1.47 -29.14 6.91
CA GLN A 76 -0.89 -28.87 5.61
C GLN A 76 0.46 -28.25 5.92
N ALA A 77 1.50 -29.08 5.79
CA ALA A 77 2.86 -28.64 5.94
C ALA A 77 3.19 -27.79 4.71
N VAL A 78 3.61 -26.55 4.99
CA VAL A 78 4.64 -25.77 4.26
C VAL A 78 4.12 -25.03 3.01
N PRO A 79 4.49 -23.73 2.85
CA PRO A 79 5.87 -23.37 2.55
C PRO A 79 6.62 -22.62 3.66
N ASP A 80 7.82 -23.14 3.99
CA ASP A 80 8.96 -22.50 4.67
C ASP A 80 9.65 -21.46 3.76
N ASN A 81 8.90 -20.86 2.82
CA ASN A 81 9.42 -19.97 1.80
C ASN A 81 8.74 -18.60 1.91
N ASP A 82 8.81 -18.01 3.09
CA ASP A 82 8.52 -16.60 3.23
C ASP A 82 9.67 -15.79 2.62
N VAL A 83 9.32 -14.72 1.91
CA VAL A 83 10.25 -13.69 1.45
C VAL A 83 9.97 -12.40 2.19
N THR A 84 11.02 -11.63 2.42
CA THR A 84 10.88 -10.27 2.95
C THR A 84 10.58 -9.31 1.81
N VAL A 85 9.47 -8.59 1.92
CA VAL A 85 9.08 -7.51 1.01
C VAL A 85 9.08 -6.19 1.76
N GLN A 86 9.42 -5.10 1.07
CA GLN A 86 9.28 -3.75 1.62
C GLN A 86 7.90 -3.19 1.27
N ILE A 87 7.14 -2.79 2.27
CA ILE A 87 5.87 -2.09 2.12
C ILE A 87 6.09 -0.65 2.53
N PHE A 88 5.73 0.29 1.65
CA PHE A 88 5.91 1.72 1.91
C PHE A 88 4.58 2.33 2.33
N GLN A 89 4.62 3.27 3.28
CA GLN A 89 3.45 4.04 3.72
C GLN A 89 3.81 5.49 3.98
N ALA A 90 2.88 6.40 3.72
CA ALA A 90 3.04 7.79 4.11
C ALA A 90 3.24 7.93 5.63
N ASP A 91 4.14 8.82 6.03
CA ASP A 91 4.26 9.22 7.43
C ASP A 91 3.06 10.05 7.90
N SER A 92 2.99 10.34 9.20
CA SER A 92 1.88 11.10 9.79
C SER A 92 1.83 12.57 9.33
N THR A 93 2.85 13.05 8.62
CA THR A 93 2.93 14.39 8.04
C THR A 93 2.63 14.40 6.53
N CYS A 94 2.47 13.23 5.91
CA CYS A 94 2.31 13.05 4.47
C CYS A 94 3.47 13.65 3.65
N GLU A 95 4.68 13.67 4.20
CA GLU A 95 5.86 14.29 3.57
C GLU A 95 6.82 13.24 2.99
N ALA A 96 6.91 12.07 3.62
CA ALA A 96 7.73 10.97 3.15
C ALA A 96 6.99 9.62 3.17
N LEU A 97 7.51 8.68 2.39
CA LEU A 97 7.16 7.26 2.46
C LEU A 97 8.18 6.54 3.33
N VAL A 98 7.70 5.77 4.29
CA VAL A 98 8.51 4.99 5.22
C VAL A 98 8.37 3.51 4.89
N ALA A 99 9.51 2.82 4.77
CA ALA A 99 9.55 1.39 4.49
C ALA A 99 9.31 0.56 5.76
N GLU A 100 8.50 -0.49 5.64
CA GLU A 100 8.34 -1.57 6.60
C GLU A 100 8.68 -2.89 5.92
N ALA A 101 9.62 -3.63 6.49
CA ALA A 101 9.95 -4.97 6.02
C ALA A 101 8.95 -5.98 6.58
N VAL A 102 8.31 -6.76 5.70
CA VAL A 102 7.32 -7.76 6.12
C VAL A 102 7.56 -9.11 5.46
N ALA A 103 7.47 -10.18 6.23
CA ALA A 103 7.48 -11.55 5.71
C ALA A 103 6.13 -11.87 5.04
N VAL A 104 6.20 -12.43 3.83
CA VAL A 104 5.04 -12.87 3.05
C VAL A 104 5.38 -14.17 2.32
N PRO A 105 4.39 -15.05 2.06
CA PRO A 105 4.61 -16.23 1.23
C PRO A 105 5.14 -15.85 -0.15
N ALA A 106 6.23 -16.49 -0.60
CA ALA A 106 6.89 -16.17 -1.88
C ALA A 106 5.94 -16.20 -3.08
N ASP A 107 5.06 -17.20 -3.14
CA ASP A 107 4.19 -17.46 -4.29
C ASP A 107 3.11 -16.37 -4.48
N ASP A 108 2.81 -15.58 -3.44
CA ASP A 108 1.78 -14.53 -3.47
C ASP A 108 2.31 -13.15 -3.00
N ALA A 109 3.63 -13.01 -2.89
CA ALA A 109 4.29 -11.86 -2.28
C ALA A 109 3.83 -10.51 -2.88
N LEU A 110 3.65 -10.46 -4.20
CA LEU A 110 3.18 -9.26 -4.92
C LEU A 110 1.76 -8.87 -4.51
N ASN A 111 0.80 -9.79 -4.55
CA ASN A 111 -0.59 -9.47 -4.24
C ASN A 111 -0.77 -9.17 -2.75
N VAL A 112 -0.06 -9.89 -1.88
CA VAL A 112 -0.06 -9.63 -0.43
C VAL A 112 0.50 -8.23 -0.15
N ALA A 113 1.58 -7.83 -0.82
CA ALA A 113 2.14 -6.49 -0.67
C ALA A 113 1.13 -5.41 -1.12
N ILE A 114 0.51 -5.56 -2.29
CA ILE A 114 -0.52 -4.61 -2.77
C ILE A 114 -1.69 -4.52 -1.79
N ASN A 115 -2.24 -5.65 -1.33
CA ASN A 115 -3.34 -5.67 -0.36
C ASN A 115 -2.97 -4.93 0.93
N ARG A 116 -1.83 -5.27 1.51
CA ARG A 116 -1.35 -4.61 2.74
C ARG A 116 -1.08 -3.12 2.53
N THR A 117 -0.62 -2.73 1.34
CA THR A 117 -0.46 -1.31 1.01
C THR A 117 -1.82 -0.61 1.01
N LEU A 118 -2.80 -1.14 0.27
CA LEU A 118 -4.15 -0.57 0.18
C LEU A 118 -4.86 -0.45 1.52
N GLU A 119 -4.81 -1.48 2.36
CA GLU A 119 -5.44 -1.52 3.69
C GLU A 119 -4.94 -0.41 4.61
N ARG A 120 -3.66 -0.04 4.48
CA ARG A 120 -2.99 0.91 5.38
C ARG A 120 -3.01 2.35 4.85
N SER A 121 -3.06 2.55 3.53
CA SER A 121 -2.92 3.88 2.94
C SER A 121 -4.11 4.82 3.14
N LEU A 122 -5.33 4.30 3.26
CA LEU A 122 -6.55 5.14 3.38
C LEU A 122 -7.41 4.81 4.61
N GLY A 123 -6.99 3.84 5.43
CA GLY A 123 -7.82 3.30 6.50
C GLY A 123 -9.18 2.82 5.99
N ASN A 124 -10.22 2.96 6.82
CA ASN A 124 -11.58 2.52 6.48
C ASN A 124 -12.43 3.60 5.76
N ASP A 125 -11.87 4.79 5.52
CA ASP A 125 -12.64 5.98 5.09
C ASP A 125 -12.73 6.17 3.57
N PHE A 126 -12.02 5.34 2.80
CA PHE A 126 -12.14 5.32 1.35
C PHE A 126 -12.35 3.89 0.84
N PRO A 127 -13.50 3.61 0.19
CA PRO A 127 -13.88 2.24 -0.10
C PRO A 127 -13.21 1.73 -1.38
N ILE A 128 -12.17 0.92 -1.24
CA ILE A 128 -11.62 0.12 -2.35
C ILE A 128 -12.27 -1.26 -2.31
N ALA A 129 -13.03 -1.59 -3.36
CA ALA A 129 -13.67 -2.89 -3.51
C ALA A 129 -12.71 -3.97 -4.05
N GLY A 130 -11.60 -3.55 -4.66
CA GLY A 130 -10.54 -4.45 -5.11
C GLY A 130 -9.67 -3.81 -6.17
N TYR A 131 -8.78 -4.61 -6.77
CA TYR A 131 -7.91 -4.18 -7.85
C TYR A 131 -7.65 -5.30 -8.86
N ARG A 132 -7.09 -4.94 -10.00
CA ARG A 132 -6.45 -5.86 -10.95
C ARG A 132 -5.07 -5.32 -11.30
N ILE A 133 -4.13 -6.22 -11.56
CA ILE A 133 -2.79 -5.88 -12.01
C ILE A 133 -2.49 -6.58 -13.33
N SER A 134 -1.97 -5.82 -14.29
CA SER A 134 -1.28 -6.36 -15.46
C SER A 134 0.17 -5.88 -15.45
N ARG A 135 1.07 -6.69 -16.01
CA ARG A 135 2.49 -6.37 -16.14
C ARG A 135 2.93 -6.57 -17.57
N ASP A 136 3.60 -5.57 -18.13
CA ASP A 136 4.21 -5.62 -19.45
C ASP A 136 5.53 -4.85 -19.45
N GLN A 137 6.63 -5.52 -19.78
CA GLN A 137 7.96 -4.90 -19.95
C GLN A 137 8.38 -3.90 -18.85
N GLY A 138 8.22 -4.26 -17.58
CA GLY A 138 8.60 -3.37 -16.46
C GLY A 138 7.52 -2.37 -16.05
N LEU A 139 6.45 -2.23 -16.83
CA LEU A 139 5.29 -1.42 -16.47
C LEU A 139 4.22 -2.29 -15.78
N ALA A 140 3.84 -1.91 -14.57
CA ALA A 140 2.67 -2.44 -13.88
C ALA A 140 1.48 -1.48 -14.02
N THR A 141 0.36 -1.95 -14.55
CA THR A 141 -0.89 -1.19 -14.56
C THR A 141 -1.84 -1.76 -13.51
N ILE A 142 -2.21 -0.94 -12.53
CA ILE A 142 -3.17 -1.28 -11.49
C ILE A 142 -4.52 -0.64 -11.82
N GLU A 143 -5.53 -1.45 -12.08
CA GLU A 143 -6.92 -1.01 -12.17
C GLU A 143 -7.55 -1.08 -10.78
N LEU A 144 -7.77 0.07 -10.15
CA LEU A 144 -8.45 0.17 -8.86
C LEU A 144 -9.96 0.24 -9.05
N ARG A 145 -10.70 -0.39 -8.13
CA ARG A 145 -12.16 -0.48 -8.19
C ARG A 145 -12.77 0.06 -6.91
N LEU A 146 -13.70 0.99 -7.08
CA LEU A 146 -14.60 1.44 -6.03
C LEU A 146 -15.87 0.58 -6.05
N PRO A 147 -16.57 0.40 -4.93
CA PRO A 147 -17.88 -0.19 -4.95
C PRO A 147 -18.87 0.70 -5.73
N PRO A 148 -19.94 0.13 -6.31
CA PRO A 148 -20.87 0.87 -7.17
C PRO A 148 -21.60 2.02 -6.45
N ASP A 149 -21.69 1.97 -5.13
CA ASP A 149 -22.33 2.93 -4.24
C ASP A 149 -21.34 3.82 -3.47
N ALA A 150 -20.07 3.89 -3.92
CA ALA A 150 -19.06 4.73 -3.30
C ALA A 150 -19.50 6.20 -3.26
N SER A 151 -19.50 6.79 -2.06
CA SER A 151 -19.82 8.20 -1.83
C SER A 151 -18.67 9.16 -2.21
N ARG A 152 -17.46 8.62 -2.38
CA ARG A 152 -16.23 9.34 -2.71
C ARG A 152 -15.58 8.70 -3.94
N THR A 153 -14.89 9.52 -4.73
CA THR A 153 -14.10 9.11 -5.90
C THR A 153 -12.61 9.42 -5.66
N PHE A 154 -11.70 8.87 -6.47
CA PHE A 154 -10.27 9.20 -6.34
C PHE A 154 -9.99 10.71 -6.48
N THR A 155 -10.76 11.42 -7.32
CA THR A 155 -10.64 12.87 -7.49
C THR A 155 -11.10 13.68 -6.26
N SER A 156 -11.76 13.04 -5.30
CA SER A 156 -12.18 13.66 -4.04
C SER A 156 -11.17 13.48 -2.91
N LEU A 157 -10.08 12.74 -3.16
CA LEU A 157 -9.01 12.55 -2.20
C LEU A 157 -8.21 13.86 -2.06
N SER A 158 -7.87 14.18 -0.82
CA SER A 158 -6.90 15.22 -0.50
C SER A 158 -5.51 14.85 -1.05
N GLN A 159 -4.63 15.84 -1.16
CA GLN A 159 -3.25 15.59 -1.59
C GLN A 159 -2.52 14.57 -0.70
N CYS A 160 -2.75 14.60 0.62
CA CYS A 160 -2.20 13.60 1.52
C CYS A 160 -2.74 12.19 1.19
N GLU A 161 -4.06 12.04 0.99
CA GLU A 161 -4.65 10.74 0.65
C GLU A 161 -4.18 10.23 -0.73
N LEU A 162 -4.02 11.12 -1.71
CA LEU A 162 -3.46 10.77 -3.02
C LEU A 162 -2.01 10.28 -2.89
N PHE A 163 -1.18 11.00 -2.14
CA PHE A 163 0.20 10.61 -1.87
C PHE A 163 0.27 9.28 -1.10
N ALA A 164 -0.54 9.14 -0.05
CA ALA A 164 -0.60 7.94 0.76
C ALA A 164 -1.06 6.73 -0.04
N LEU A 165 -2.06 6.84 -0.91
CA LEU A 165 -2.51 5.72 -1.73
C LEU A 165 -1.53 5.41 -2.87
N PHE A 166 -1.35 6.37 -3.77
CA PHE A 166 -0.69 6.12 -5.05
C PHE A 166 0.84 6.13 -4.92
N GLY A 167 1.38 7.00 -4.05
CA GLY A 167 2.79 7.01 -3.71
C GLY A 167 3.22 5.70 -3.06
N SER A 168 2.49 5.26 -2.03
CA SER A 168 2.79 4.00 -1.34
C SER A 168 2.73 2.78 -2.26
N LEU A 169 1.71 2.68 -3.13
CA LEU A 169 1.62 1.59 -4.11
C LEU A 169 2.80 1.61 -5.09
N ARG A 170 3.11 2.78 -5.64
CA ARG A 170 4.20 2.94 -6.59
C ARG A 170 5.54 2.56 -5.97
N GLU A 171 5.84 3.09 -4.79
CA GLU A 171 7.11 2.85 -4.10
C GLU A 171 7.22 1.38 -3.67
N THR A 172 6.14 0.80 -3.14
CA THR A 172 6.09 -0.64 -2.80
C THR A 172 6.41 -1.49 -4.03
N LEU A 173 5.79 -1.23 -5.18
CA LEU A 173 6.00 -2.07 -6.36
C LEU A 173 7.39 -1.90 -7.00
N THR A 174 7.95 -0.69 -6.98
CA THR A 174 9.22 -0.38 -7.64
C THR A 174 10.45 -0.67 -6.77
N GLN A 175 10.32 -0.62 -5.44
CA GLN A 175 11.43 -0.90 -4.51
C GLN A 175 11.62 -2.39 -4.16
N ASN A 176 10.83 -3.27 -4.78
CA ASN A 176 10.98 -4.72 -4.64
C ASN A 176 11.49 -5.32 -5.98
N PRO A 177 12.81 -5.39 -6.19
CA PRO A 177 13.42 -5.65 -7.51
C PRO A 177 13.10 -7.05 -8.07
N ASN A 178 12.72 -8.00 -7.22
CA ASN A 178 12.31 -9.34 -7.64
C ASN A 178 11.08 -9.34 -8.56
N TRP A 179 10.30 -8.25 -8.56
CA TRP A 179 9.11 -8.12 -9.40
C TRP A 179 9.38 -7.52 -10.77
N GLN A 180 10.56 -6.94 -10.98
CA GLN A 180 10.97 -6.30 -12.25
C GLN A 180 9.93 -5.26 -12.70
N ILE A 181 9.53 -4.37 -11.78
CA ILE A 181 8.60 -3.27 -12.04
C ILE A 181 9.38 -1.97 -11.90
N ASP A 182 9.48 -1.22 -12.99
CA ASP A 182 10.17 0.07 -13.06
C ASP A 182 9.18 1.24 -13.02
N GLU A 183 7.98 1.04 -13.57
CA GLU A 183 6.93 2.05 -13.65
C GLU A 183 5.58 1.49 -13.18
N VAL A 184 4.76 2.34 -12.55
CA VAL A 184 3.40 1.99 -12.13
C VAL A 184 2.41 3.03 -12.65
N ARG A 185 1.40 2.53 -13.37
CA ARG A 185 0.24 3.31 -13.83
C ARG A 185 -1.02 2.87 -13.10
N PHE A 186 -1.91 3.83 -12.90
CA PHE A 186 -3.17 3.61 -12.21
C PHE A 186 -4.32 3.89 -13.16
N THR A 187 -5.32 3.02 -13.11
CA THR A 187 -6.54 3.16 -13.92
C THR A 187 -7.77 2.90 -13.08
N GLN A 188 -8.91 3.43 -13.52
CA GLN A 188 -10.23 3.06 -13.03
C GLN A 188 -11.11 2.78 -14.26
N GLN A 189 -11.69 1.57 -14.33
CA GLN A 189 -12.57 1.17 -15.45
C GLN A 189 -11.93 1.35 -16.84
N GLY A 190 -10.61 1.14 -16.94
CA GLY A 190 -9.85 1.28 -18.18
C GLY A 190 -9.41 2.71 -18.51
N GLU A 191 -9.81 3.71 -17.72
CA GLU A 191 -9.36 5.09 -17.86
C GLU A 191 -8.17 5.38 -16.95
N GLU A 192 -7.15 6.07 -17.47
CA GLU A 192 -5.97 6.45 -16.70
C GLU A 192 -6.33 7.49 -15.64
N LEU A 193 -5.85 7.25 -14.42
CA LEU A 193 -5.93 8.21 -13.33
C LEU A 193 -4.73 9.15 -13.45
N TYR A 194 -5.00 10.40 -13.80
CA TYR A 194 -4.00 11.48 -13.76
C TYR A 194 -3.91 12.00 -12.34
N LEU A 195 -2.74 11.84 -11.73
CA LEU A 195 -2.46 12.08 -10.31
C LEU A 195 -1.39 13.15 -10.15
#